data_AF-A0A9X2BPK9-F1
#
_entry.id   AF-A0A9X2BPK9-F1
#
_cell.length_a   1.000
_cell.length_b   1.000
_cell.length_c   1.000
_cell.angle_alpha   90.00
_cell.angle_beta   90.00
_cell.angle_gamma   90.00
#
_symmetry.space_group_name_H-M   'P 1'
#
loop_
_entity.id
_entity.type
_entity.pdbx_description
1 polymer ?
#
loop_
_entity_poly.entity_id
_entity_poly.type
_entity_poly.pdbx_seq_one_letter_code
_entity_poly.pdbx_strand_id
1 'polypeptide(L)'
;MILGFSTQINSKPTYFVEKINRGFLINQIHKDFEFDCDKYPIDLFNLNKYEPKIHTIREDKTERWKAGMKIDFFINVRTKDMFRFAPVLPVVSIQSFEVEKLCDTGEWYKDFIVLVDNVYQDVDEIKQIAQNDGFDTVEDFFEYFNKDFKGKIIHWTDKKY
;
A
#
# COMPACT_ATOMS: atom_id res chain seq x y z
N MET A 1 2.61 13.34 -8.31
CA MET A 1 3.08 12.15 -9.04
C MET A 1 2.00 11.10 -8.96
N ILE A 2 1.55 10.58 -10.11
CA ILE A 2 0.47 9.59 -10.14
C ILE A 2 0.94 8.30 -9.45
N LEU A 3 0.16 7.88 -8.46
CA LEU A 3 0.26 6.58 -7.80
C LEU A 3 -1.03 5.81 -8.09
N GLY A 4 -0.93 4.86 -9.01
CA GLY A 4 -2.04 4.05 -9.48
C GLY A 4 -2.32 2.84 -8.61
N PHE A 5 -3.58 2.60 -8.27
CA PHE A 5 -4.04 1.44 -7.52
C PHE A 5 -4.97 0.60 -8.40
N SER A 6 -4.76 -0.72 -8.38
CA SER A 6 -5.67 -1.65 -9.04
C SER A 6 -6.91 -1.83 -8.18
N THR A 7 -8.08 -1.94 -8.82
CA THR A 7 -9.33 -2.29 -8.14
C THR A 7 -9.49 -3.81 -8.00
N GLN A 8 -8.66 -4.59 -8.70
CA GLN A 8 -8.66 -6.06 -8.64
C GLN A 8 -7.23 -6.63 -8.75
N ILE A 9 -6.96 -7.71 -8.03
CA ILE A 9 -5.73 -8.53 -8.15
C ILE A 9 -6.20 -9.99 -8.17
N ASN A 10 -5.73 -10.79 -9.12
CA ASN A 10 -6.13 -12.20 -9.28
C ASN A 10 -7.66 -12.39 -9.27
N SER A 11 -8.39 -11.50 -9.94
CA SER A 11 -9.86 -11.44 -9.98
C SER A 11 -10.56 -11.20 -8.63
N LYS A 12 -9.82 -10.95 -7.55
CA LYS A 12 -10.34 -10.54 -6.25
C LYS A 12 -10.39 -9.01 -6.17
N PRO A 13 -11.46 -8.38 -5.64
CA PRO A 13 -11.50 -6.94 -5.40
C PRO A 13 -10.47 -6.54 -4.33
N THR A 14 -9.77 -5.43 -4.54
CA THR A 14 -8.72 -4.97 -3.60
C THR A 14 -9.24 -4.08 -2.48
N TYR A 15 -10.32 -3.33 -2.76
CA TYR A 15 -10.86 -2.26 -1.90
C TYR A 15 -9.79 -1.23 -1.47
N PHE A 16 -8.79 -0.97 -2.31
CA PHE A 16 -7.71 -0.04 -1.95
C PHE A 16 -8.20 1.39 -1.72
N VAL A 17 -9.25 1.83 -2.40
CA VAL A 17 -9.82 3.17 -2.19
C VAL A 17 -10.33 3.29 -0.76
N GLU A 18 -11.09 2.32 -0.30
CA GLU A 18 -11.67 2.26 1.04
C GLU A 18 -10.59 2.07 2.10
N LYS A 19 -9.68 1.10 1.90
CA LYS A 19 -8.56 0.82 2.83
C LYS A 19 -7.64 2.03 3.01
N ILE A 20 -7.34 2.77 1.94
CA ILE A 20 -6.51 3.98 2.03
C ILE A 20 -7.23 5.10 2.77
N ASN A 21 -8.51 5.34 2.46
CA ASN A 21 -9.30 6.37 3.14
C ASN A 21 -9.55 6.06 4.62
N ARG A 22 -9.66 4.77 4.96
CA ARG A 22 -9.63 4.29 6.34
C ARG A 22 -8.31 4.62 7.03
N GLY A 23 -7.19 4.39 6.34
CA GLY A 23 -5.86 4.78 6.80
C GLY A 23 -5.76 6.28 7.10
N PHE A 24 -6.25 7.13 6.20
CA PHE A 24 -6.29 8.58 6.40
C PHE A 24 -7.13 9.00 7.62
N LEU A 25 -8.26 8.33 7.86
CA LEU A 25 -9.14 8.59 9.01
C LEU A 25 -8.44 8.26 10.33
N ILE A 26 -7.85 7.07 10.43
CA ILE A 26 -7.16 6.62 11.66
C ILE A 26 -5.95 7.50 11.96
N ASN A 27 -5.20 7.89 10.94
CA ASN A 27 -4.01 8.73 11.08
C ASN A 27 -4.33 10.23 11.13
N GLN A 28 -5.62 10.60 11.19
CA GLN A 28 -6.09 11.99 11.28
C GLN A 28 -5.61 12.90 10.14
N ILE A 29 -5.20 12.33 9.01
CA ILE A 29 -4.78 13.07 7.80
C ILE A 29 -5.94 13.91 7.27
N HIS A 30 -7.18 13.45 7.46
CA HIS A 30 -8.40 14.15 7.04
C HIS A 30 -8.70 15.43 7.82
N LYS A 31 -8.07 15.69 8.99
CA LYS A 31 -8.35 16.92 9.74
C LYS A 31 -7.92 18.19 8.99
N ASP A 32 -6.92 18.05 8.12
CA ASP A 32 -6.36 19.15 7.34
C ASP A 32 -6.98 19.27 5.94
N PHE A 33 -7.78 18.29 5.51
CA PHE A 33 -8.42 18.24 4.20
C PHE A 33 -9.94 18.16 4.36
N GLU A 34 -10.63 19.24 4.01
CA GLU A 34 -12.09 19.24 3.92
C GLU A 34 -12.50 18.13 2.92
N PHE A 35 -13.09 17.05 3.45
CA PHE A 35 -13.41 15.88 2.65
C PHE A 35 -14.65 16.18 1.80
N ASP A 36 -14.38 16.64 0.58
CA ASP A 36 -15.41 16.89 -0.42
C ASP A 36 -15.95 15.54 -0.91
N CYS A 37 -17.04 15.09 -0.28
CA CYS A 37 -17.71 13.83 -0.61
C CYS A 37 -18.29 13.82 -2.03
N ASP A 38 -18.55 14.99 -2.61
CA ASP A 38 -19.02 15.10 -4.00
C ASP A 38 -17.86 14.84 -4.97
N LYS A 39 -16.64 15.25 -4.58
CA LYS A 39 -15.41 15.02 -5.34
C LYS A 39 -14.81 13.62 -5.13
N TYR A 40 -15.01 13.05 -3.96
CA TYR A 40 -14.48 11.75 -3.55
C TYR A 40 -15.60 10.90 -2.94
N PRO A 41 -16.50 10.32 -3.77
CA PRO A 41 -17.68 9.60 -3.29
C PRO A 41 -17.26 8.30 -2.61
N ILE A 42 -17.02 8.40 -1.30
CA ILE A 42 -16.58 7.30 -0.45
C ILE A 42 -17.58 7.14 0.68
N ASP A 43 -17.96 5.90 0.93
CA ASP A 43 -18.87 5.55 2.01
C ASP A 43 -18.14 5.59 3.36
N LEU A 44 -18.06 6.80 3.93
CA LEU A 44 -17.40 7.06 5.21
C LEU A 44 -17.97 6.21 6.36
N PHE A 45 -19.28 5.91 6.32
CA PHE A 45 -19.95 5.13 7.37
C PHE A 45 -19.48 3.68 7.42
N ASN A 46 -19.06 3.13 6.27
CA ASN A 46 -18.63 1.75 6.14
C ASN A 46 -17.11 1.54 6.14
N LEU A 47 -16.31 2.60 6.25
CA LEU A 47 -14.84 2.49 6.29
C LEU A 47 -14.32 1.63 7.45
N ASN A 48 -15.07 1.54 8.56
CA ASN A 48 -14.71 0.69 9.70
C ASN A 48 -14.65 -0.82 9.36
N LYS A 49 -15.20 -1.24 8.22
CA LYS A 49 -15.17 -2.64 7.76
C LYS A 49 -13.82 -3.06 7.17
N TYR A 50 -12.96 -2.10 6.86
CA TYR A 50 -11.70 -2.33 6.17
C TYR A 50 -10.51 -2.12 7.10
N GLU A 51 -9.48 -2.93 6.92
CA GLU A 51 -8.17 -2.70 7.52
C GLU A 51 -7.45 -1.57 6.78
N PRO A 52 -6.70 -0.69 7.49
CA PRO A 52 -6.11 0.48 6.88
C PRO A 52 -4.91 0.16 5.99
N LYS A 53 -4.89 0.73 4.79
CA LYS A 53 -3.70 0.78 3.93
C LYS A 53 -3.00 2.13 4.10
N ILE A 54 -1.80 2.13 4.67
CA ILE A 54 -1.10 3.36 5.12
C ILE A 54 0.22 3.63 4.39
N HIS A 55 0.63 2.70 3.54
CA HIS A 55 1.76 2.85 2.62
C HIS A 55 1.54 1.97 1.39
N THR A 56 2.49 1.99 0.46
CA THR A 56 2.52 1.00 -0.62
C THR A 56 3.92 0.51 -0.95
N ILE A 57 4.03 -0.77 -1.30
CA ILE A 57 5.27 -1.35 -1.84
C ILE A 57 5.27 -1.21 -3.36
N ARG A 58 6.35 -0.68 -3.93
CA ARG A 58 6.51 -0.50 -5.39
C ARG A 58 7.92 -0.81 -5.84
N GLU A 59 8.02 -1.39 -7.02
CA GLU A 59 9.27 -1.38 -7.77
C GLU A 59 9.64 0.07 -8.12
N ASP A 60 10.90 0.46 -7.88
CA ASP A 60 11.39 1.81 -8.15
C ASP A 60 12.79 1.81 -8.77
N LYS A 61 12.98 1.08 -9.87
CA LYS A 61 14.29 0.93 -10.55
C LYS A 61 14.97 2.25 -10.93
N THR A 62 14.21 3.32 -11.12
CA THR A 62 14.74 4.64 -11.54
C THR A 62 14.81 5.64 -10.39
N GLU A 63 14.64 5.20 -9.14
CA GLU A 63 14.74 6.07 -7.95
C GLU A 63 13.82 7.30 -8.03
N ARG A 64 12.59 7.10 -8.53
CA ARG A 64 11.66 8.18 -8.83
C ARG A 64 11.05 8.78 -7.58
N TRP A 65 10.87 7.98 -6.53
CA TRP A 65 10.22 8.42 -5.29
C TRP A 65 11.24 9.04 -4.34
N LYS A 66 10.85 10.18 -3.76
CA LYS A 66 11.62 10.90 -2.74
C LYS A 66 10.67 11.47 -1.69
N ALA A 67 11.14 11.59 -0.45
CA ALA A 67 10.40 12.29 0.60
C ALA A 67 10.06 13.73 0.15
N GLY A 68 8.88 14.21 0.54
CA GLY A 68 8.30 15.49 0.13
C GLY A 68 7.65 15.51 -1.26
N MET A 69 7.82 14.46 -2.07
CA MET A 69 7.16 14.39 -3.38
C MET A 69 5.64 14.28 -3.22
N LYS A 70 4.89 15.08 -3.97
CA LYS A 70 3.42 15.00 -3.97
C LYS A 70 2.93 13.71 -4.64
N ILE A 71 1.99 13.03 -4.00
CA ILE A 71 1.30 11.81 -4.45
C ILE A 71 -0.09 12.20 -4.93
N ASP A 72 -0.44 11.81 -6.15
CA ASP A 72 -1.80 11.85 -6.64
C ASP A 72 -2.34 10.41 -6.71
N PHE A 73 -3.31 10.08 -5.86
CA PHE A 73 -3.86 8.73 -5.75
C PHE A 73 -4.93 8.49 -6.82
N PHE A 74 -4.70 7.51 -7.69
CA PHE A 74 -5.61 7.23 -8.81
C PHE A 74 -5.97 5.76 -8.92
N ILE A 75 -7.18 5.50 -9.41
CA ILE A 75 -7.58 4.22 -10.02
C ILE A 75 -7.77 4.43 -11.53
N ASN A 76 -7.83 3.33 -12.29
CA ASN A 76 -8.08 3.36 -13.75
C ASN A 76 -7.07 4.24 -14.51
N VAL A 77 -5.80 4.24 -14.08
CA VAL A 77 -4.76 5.10 -14.63
C VAL A 77 -4.59 4.86 -16.14
N ARG A 78 -4.48 5.95 -16.92
CA ARG A 78 -4.36 5.95 -18.39
C ARG A 78 -5.60 5.40 -19.13
N THR A 79 -6.77 5.44 -18.51
CA THR A 79 -8.05 5.19 -19.20
C THR A 79 -8.95 6.43 -19.12
N LYS A 80 -10.07 6.41 -19.87
CA LYS A 80 -11.08 7.48 -19.84
C LYS A 80 -11.78 7.62 -18.47
N ASP A 81 -11.79 6.54 -17.69
CA ASP A 81 -12.46 6.44 -16.38
C ASP A 81 -11.45 6.63 -15.23
N MET A 82 -10.29 7.22 -15.52
CA MET A 82 -9.25 7.56 -14.55
C MET A 82 -9.81 8.49 -13.47
N PHE A 83 -9.69 8.08 -12.21
CA PHE A 83 -10.32 8.79 -11.11
C PHE A 83 -9.35 9.01 -9.96
N ARG A 84 -9.20 10.27 -9.54
CA ARG A 84 -8.43 10.64 -8.35
C ARG A 84 -9.36 10.49 -7.15
N PHE A 85 -9.06 9.55 -6.27
CA PHE A 85 -9.97 9.18 -5.17
C PHE A 85 -9.56 9.77 -3.80
N ALA A 86 -8.50 10.57 -3.75
CA ALA A 86 -8.02 11.19 -2.53
C ALA A 86 -7.38 12.58 -2.77
N PRO A 87 -7.17 13.36 -1.70
CA PRO A 87 -6.32 14.55 -1.73
C PRO A 87 -4.89 14.26 -2.17
N VAL A 88 -4.16 15.32 -2.50
CA VAL A 88 -2.73 15.25 -2.82
C VAL A 88 -1.94 15.27 -1.51
N LEU A 89 -1.18 14.21 -1.23
CA LEU A 89 -0.38 14.09 -0.02
C LEU A 89 1.11 14.05 -0.33
N PRO A 90 2.00 14.52 0.55
CA PRO A 90 3.43 14.30 0.39
C PRO A 90 3.80 12.84 0.70
N VAL A 91 4.83 12.31 0.05
CA VAL A 91 5.59 11.17 0.55
C VAL A 91 6.26 11.61 1.85
N VAL A 92 5.92 10.96 2.95
CA VAL A 92 6.49 11.22 4.28
C VAL A 92 7.89 10.60 4.38
N SER A 93 8.01 9.32 4.03
CA SER A 93 9.28 8.60 4.02
C SER A 93 9.30 7.46 3.02
N ILE A 94 10.50 6.91 2.84
CA ILE A 94 10.78 5.77 1.97
C ILE A 94 11.69 4.81 2.74
N GLN A 95 11.45 3.51 2.60
CA GLN A 95 12.32 2.45 3.09
C GLN A 95 12.63 1.47 1.96
N SER A 96 13.82 0.87 1.92
CA SER A 96 14.09 -0.22 0.98
C SER A 96 13.26 -1.44 1.39
N PHE A 97 12.79 -2.19 0.40
CA PHE A 97 11.98 -3.39 0.62
C PHE A 97 12.45 -4.51 -0.29
N GLU A 98 12.74 -5.66 0.29
CA GLU A 98 13.18 -6.84 -0.44
C GLU A 98 12.39 -8.08 0.01
N VAL A 99 12.03 -8.92 -0.96
CA VAL A 99 11.53 -10.28 -0.75
C VAL A 99 12.50 -11.22 -1.42
N GLU A 100 12.94 -12.25 -0.71
CA GLU A 100 13.73 -13.34 -1.25
C GLU A 100 12.93 -14.63 -1.14
N LYS A 101 12.78 -15.37 -2.26
CA LYS A 101 12.13 -16.68 -2.25
C LYS A 101 13.17 -17.76 -2.04
N LEU A 102 13.11 -18.45 -0.90
CA LEU A 102 14.05 -19.49 -0.51
C LEU A 102 13.66 -20.88 -1.04
N CYS A 103 12.39 -21.24 -0.89
CA CYS A 103 11.87 -22.55 -1.22
C CYS A 103 10.37 -22.49 -1.59
N ASP A 104 9.74 -23.66 -1.76
CA ASP A 104 8.35 -23.79 -2.23
C ASP A 104 7.64 -24.90 -1.43
N THR A 105 7.62 -24.75 -0.11
CA THR A 105 6.99 -25.70 0.82
C THR A 105 5.48 -25.50 0.93
N GLY A 106 4.97 -24.34 0.48
CA GLY A 106 3.58 -23.91 0.65
C GLY A 106 3.33 -23.18 1.97
N GLU A 107 4.36 -23.01 2.80
CA GLU A 107 4.30 -22.30 4.07
C GLU A 107 5.13 -21.02 3.97
N TRP A 108 4.47 -19.87 3.85
CA TRP A 108 5.14 -18.60 3.52
C TRP A 108 6.29 -18.24 4.47
N TYR A 109 6.17 -18.57 5.76
CA TYR A 109 7.16 -18.27 6.79
C TYR A 109 8.44 -19.12 6.68
N LYS A 110 8.43 -20.16 5.85
CA LYS A 110 9.60 -20.95 5.45
C LYS A 110 10.08 -20.56 4.05
N ASP A 111 9.14 -20.20 3.18
CA ASP A 111 9.38 -19.97 1.76
C ASP A 111 9.97 -18.60 1.46
N PHE A 112 9.74 -17.60 2.31
CA PHE A 112 10.13 -16.23 2.06
C PHE A 112 10.89 -15.58 3.21
N ILE A 113 11.85 -14.74 2.84
CA ILE A 113 12.49 -13.76 3.71
C ILE A 113 12.05 -12.37 3.26
N VAL A 114 11.80 -11.48 4.22
CA VAL A 114 11.50 -10.07 3.98
C VAL A 114 12.53 -9.20 4.68
N LEU A 115 13.07 -8.22 3.95
CA LEU A 115 13.96 -7.21 4.52
C LEU A 115 13.38 -5.81 4.31
N VAL A 116 13.46 -4.99 5.35
CA VAL A 116 13.22 -3.54 5.28
C VAL A 116 14.48 -2.82 5.72
N ASP A 117 14.99 -1.90 4.91
CA ASP A 117 16.26 -1.19 5.18
C ASP A 117 17.44 -2.13 5.53
N ASN A 118 17.47 -3.32 4.89
CA ASN A 118 18.41 -4.43 5.12
C ASN A 118 18.30 -5.12 6.49
N VAL A 119 17.15 -4.98 7.18
CA VAL A 119 16.84 -5.65 8.44
C VAL A 119 15.78 -6.73 8.19
N TYR A 120 16.07 -7.96 8.64
CA TYR A 120 15.13 -9.08 8.57
C TYR A 120 13.89 -8.79 9.39
N GLN A 121 12.72 -9.01 8.79
CA GLN A 121 11.43 -8.83 9.45
C GLN A 121 10.96 -10.14 10.05
N ASP A 122 10.41 -10.06 11.27
CA ASP A 122 9.77 -11.21 11.91
C ASP A 122 8.34 -11.48 11.38
N VAL A 123 7.73 -12.55 11.87
CA VAL A 123 6.40 -13.00 11.44
C VAL A 123 5.32 -11.94 11.67
N ASP A 124 5.38 -11.20 12.78
CA ASP A 124 4.37 -10.21 13.13
C ASP A 124 4.60 -8.87 12.41
N GLU A 125 5.85 -8.52 12.13
CA GLU A 125 6.23 -7.41 11.25
C GLU A 125 5.76 -7.66 9.81
N ILE A 126 5.96 -8.87 9.26
CA ILE A 126 5.50 -9.23 7.92
C ILE A 126 3.97 -9.14 7.81
N LYS A 127 3.23 -9.64 8.81
CA LYS A 127 1.77 -9.48 8.86
C LYS A 127 1.35 -8.01 8.81
N GLN A 128 2.02 -7.16 9.60
CA GLN A 128 1.74 -5.73 9.60
C GLN A 128 2.09 -5.08 8.26
N ILE A 129 3.22 -5.43 7.64
CA ILE A 129 3.60 -4.90 6.33
C ILE A 129 2.56 -5.26 5.27
N ALA A 130 2.15 -6.53 5.20
CA ALA A 130 1.15 -7.02 4.26
C ALA A 130 -0.21 -6.31 4.42
N GLN A 131 -0.71 -6.23 5.67
CA GLN A 131 -1.97 -5.57 5.99
C GLN A 131 -1.93 -4.07 5.64
N ASN A 132 -0.83 -3.40 5.98
CA ASN A 132 -0.66 -1.96 5.72
C ASN A 132 -0.38 -1.65 4.24
N ASP A 133 0.06 -2.63 3.43
CA ASP A 133 0.04 -2.58 1.96
C ASP A 133 -1.34 -3.00 1.39
N GLY A 134 -2.32 -3.29 2.24
CA GLY A 134 -3.73 -3.48 1.88
C GLY A 134 -4.13 -4.90 1.49
N PHE A 135 -3.30 -5.91 1.76
CA PHE A 135 -3.66 -7.31 1.59
C PHE A 135 -4.51 -7.81 2.76
N ASP A 136 -5.45 -8.70 2.49
CA ASP A 136 -6.32 -9.27 3.54
C ASP A 136 -5.61 -10.39 4.31
N THR A 137 -4.70 -11.11 3.66
CA THR A 137 -3.87 -12.16 4.26
C THR A 137 -2.42 -12.09 3.80
N VAL A 138 -1.51 -12.71 4.56
CA VAL A 138 -0.08 -12.81 4.18
C VAL A 138 0.10 -13.76 3.00
N GLU A 139 -0.78 -14.75 2.85
CA GLU A 139 -0.81 -15.65 1.71
C GLU A 139 -1.13 -14.90 0.42
N ASP A 140 -2.12 -14.00 0.42
CA ASP A 140 -2.43 -13.16 -0.76
C ASP A 140 -1.26 -12.22 -1.09
N PHE A 141 -0.54 -11.74 -0.06
CA PHE A 141 0.66 -10.92 -0.23
C PHE A 141 1.78 -11.70 -0.95
N PHE A 142 2.09 -12.91 -0.52
CA PHE A 142 3.11 -13.74 -1.17
C PHE A 142 2.64 -14.43 -2.46
N GLU A 143 1.33 -14.55 -2.70
CA GLU A 143 0.81 -14.89 -4.02
C GLU A 143 1.15 -13.79 -5.04
N TYR A 144 1.10 -12.52 -4.61
CA TYR A 144 1.52 -11.36 -5.41
C TYR A 144 3.06 -11.24 -5.51
N PHE A 145 3.78 -11.35 -4.39
CA PHE A 145 5.24 -11.32 -4.31
C PHE A 145 5.86 -12.73 -4.36
N ASN A 146 5.45 -13.55 -5.34
CA ASN A 146 5.81 -14.97 -5.40
C ASN A 146 7.21 -15.30 -5.94
N LYS A 147 8.05 -14.28 -6.09
CA LYS A 147 9.43 -14.32 -6.60
C LYS A 147 10.24 -13.24 -5.90
N ASP A 148 11.56 -13.30 -6.09
CA ASP A 148 12.45 -12.24 -5.64
C ASP A 148 11.97 -10.86 -6.10
N PHE A 149 11.93 -9.94 -5.16
CA PHE A 149 11.45 -8.59 -5.38
C PHE A 149 12.38 -7.60 -4.69
N LYS A 150 12.72 -6.52 -5.39
CA LYS A 150 13.40 -5.36 -4.80
C LYS A 150 12.64 -4.09 -5.17
N GLY A 151 12.36 -3.29 -4.17
CA GLY A 151 11.62 -2.06 -4.34
C GLY A 151 11.68 -1.20 -3.10
N LYS A 152 10.61 -0.44 -2.89
CA LYS A 152 10.51 0.52 -1.80
C LYS A 152 9.14 0.47 -1.17
N ILE A 153 9.11 0.68 0.14
CA ILE A 153 7.89 1.11 0.84
C ILE A 153 7.80 2.63 0.69
N ILE A 154 6.66 3.12 0.20
CA ILE A 154 6.36 4.54 0.04
C ILE A 154 5.32 4.92 1.06
N HIS A 155 5.71 5.73 2.04
CA HIS A 155 4.86 6.10 3.16
C HIS A 155 4.21 7.45 2.93
N TRP A 156 2.92 7.54 3.21
CA TRP A 156 2.18 8.80 3.37
C TRP A 156 1.69 9.00 4.82
N THR A 157 2.25 8.21 5.74
CA THR A 157 2.08 8.29 7.20
C THR A 157 3.46 8.23 7.85
N ASP A 158 3.56 8.50 9.15
CA ASP A 158 4.82 8.44 9.90
C ASP A 158 5.28 7.02 10.27
N LYS A 159 4.44 5.99 10.04
CA LYS A 159 4.79 4.60 10.35
C LYS A 159 5.99 4.15 9.52
N LYS A 160 6.98 3.57 10.18
CA LYS A 160 8.12 2.85 9.58
C LYS A 160 8.24 1.45 10.16
N TYR A 161 8.95 0.57 9.46
CA TYR A 161 9.27 -0.79 9.89
C TYR A 161 10.75 -0.87 10.23
#